data_AF-A0A4R8F1W7-F1
#
_entry.id   AF-A0A4R8F1W7-F1
#
_cell.length_a   1.000
_cell.length_b   1.000
_cell.length_c   1.000
_cell.angle_alpha   90.00
_cell.angle_beta   90.00
_cell.angle_gamma   90.00
#
_symmetry.space_group_name_H-M   'P 1'
#
loop_
_entity.id
_entity.type
_entity.pdbx_description
1 polymer ?
#
loop_
_entity_poly.entity_id
_entity_poly.type
_entity_poly.pdbx_seq_one_letter_code
_entity_poly.pdbx_strand_id
1 'polypeptide(L)'
;MKLNARLQTAQQSTSNSPIVLIHGLFGSLDNLGVLARDLGQDHTLLQIDLRNHGLSPQSSEMNYPAMAQDVVETLDEYDFEKAIIIGHSMGGKVAMALTAIAPERIDKLVLIDIAPVDYQVRRHDEIFTAINAVSAACVKTRQQAATVMREYLDEEGVIQFLLKSFADGEWKFNVPVLWEQYENIVGWENIPAWNEPSLFIRGGASPYVNESHRSQLLSQFPQARAHVVAGAGHWVHAEKPDAVLRAIHRFIDTTAAN
;
A
#
# COMPACT_ATOMS: atom_id res chain seq x y z
N MET A 1 -1.29 -10.03 14.20
CA MET A 1 0.01 -9.83 14.87
C MET A 1 0.45 -8.38 14.75
N LYS A 2 1.26 -7.90 15.71
CA LYS A 2 1.82 -6.55 15.70
C LYS A 2 2.82 -6.35 14.57
N LEU A 3 2.68 -5.24 13.85
CA LEU A 3 3.57 -4.87 12.75
C LEU A 3 4.69 -3.95 13.22
N ASN A 4 5.83 -4.01 12.54
CA ASN A 4 6.84 -2.97 12.64
C ASN A 4 6.25 -1.66 12.11
N ALA A 5 6.45 -0.58 12.86
CA ALA A 5 5.90 0.72 12.53
C ALA A 5 6.85 1.86 12.88
N ARG A 6 6.68 2.98 12.19
CA ARG A 6 7.32 4.26 12.48
C ARG A 6 6.24 5.28 12.82
N LEU A 7 6.19 5.68 14.09
CA LEU A 7 5.37 6.77 14.57
C LEU A 7 6.09 8.11 14.35
N GLN A 8 5.37 9.08 13.79
CA GLN A 8 5.80 10.47 13.68
C GLN A 8 4.67 11.36 14.21
N THR A 9 4.90 12.07 15.30
CA THR A 9 3.94 13.06 15.82
C THR A 9 3.78 14.24 14.85
N ALA A 10 2.58 14.79 14.77
CA ALA A 10 2.31 16.01 14.00
C ALA A 10 3.28 17.14 14.40
N GLN A 11 3.76 17.92 13.43
CA GLN A 11 4.63 19.08 13.70
C GLN A 11 3.86 20.23 14.34
N GLN A 12 2.57 20.35 13.99
CA GLN A 12 1.65 21.29 14.61
C GLN A 12 0.69 20.55 15.54
N SER A 13 0.34 21.16 16.67
CA SER A 13 -0.67 20.60 17.55
C SER A 13 -2.05 20.74 16.90
N THR A 14 -2.61 19.62 16.46
CA THR A 14 -3.94 19.54 15.86
C THR A 14 -4.78 18.51 16.61
N SER A 15 -6.11 18.59 16.48
CA SER A 15 -7.05 17.55 16.91
C SER A 15 -7.43 16.63 15.75
N ASN A 16 -6.61 16.55 14.71
CA ASN A 16 -6.89 15.77 13.52
C ASN A 16 -6.66 14.28 13.79
N SER A 17 -7.47 13.42 13.16
CA SER A 17 -7.26 11.98 13.23
C SER A 17 -5.88 11.58 12.72
N PRO A 18 -5.20 10.61 13.37
CA PRO A 18 -3.93 10.11 12.87
C PRO A 18 -4.10 9.44 11.51
N ILE A 19 -3.01 9.41 10.73
CA ILE A 19 -2.99 8.76 9.41
C ILE A 19 -2.10 7.52 9.47
N VAL A 20 -2.61 6.41 8.94
CA VAL A 20 -1.88 5.16 8.77
C VAL A 20 -1.55 4.97 7.30
N LEU A 21 -0.26 4.80 7.00
CA LEU A 21 0.26 4.65 5.64
C LEU A 21 0.67 3.19 5.41
N ILE A 22 0.05 2.56 4.40
CA ILE A 22 0.21 1.13 4.10
C ILE A 22 0.78 0.94 2.68
N HIS A 23 1.95 0.31 2.58
CA HIS A 23 2.66 0.11 1.32
C HIS A 23 2.12 -1.06 0.47
N GLY A 24 2.52 -1.11 -0.80
CA GLY A 24 2.21 -2.19 -1.73
C GLY A 24 3.18 -3.39 -1.67
N LEU A 25 2.95 -4.40 -2.51
CA LEU A 25 3.80 -5.60 -2.62
C LEU A 25 5.28 -5.25 -2.88
N PHE A 26 6.19 -5.97 -2.23
CA PHE A 26 7.65 -5.78 -2.24
C PHE A 26 8.14 -4.46 -1.59
N GLY A 27 7.21 -3.62 -1.14
CA GLY A 27 7.54 -2.37 -0.48
C GLY A 27 7.98 -2.52 0.97
N SER A 28 8.13 -1.36 1.60
CA SER A 28 8.33 -1.14 3.02
C SER A 28 7.64 0.16 3.44
N LEU A 29 7.62 0.42 4.74
CA LEU A 29 7.05 1.63 5.35
C LEU A 29 7.60 2.94 4.76
N ASP A 30 8.77 2.92 4.14
CA ASP A 30 9.40 4.09 3.51
C ASP A 30 8.79 4.46 2.15
N ASN A 31 8.01 3.58 1.52
CA ASN A 31 7.51 3.81 0.15
C ASN A 31 6.55 4.98 0.04
N LEU A 32 5.70 5.19 1.05
CA LEU A 32 4.79 6.32 1.10
C LEU A 32 5.41 7.54 1.82
N GLY A 33 6.73 7.52 2.08
CA GLY A 33 7.43 8.57 2.81
C GLY A 33 7.34 9.97 2.17
N VAL A 34 7.11 10.05 0.86
CA VAL A 34 6.83 11.33 0.19
C VAL A 34 5.51 11.94 0.63
N LEU A 35 4.49 11.12 0.88
CA LEU A 35 3.21 11.57 1.41
C LEU A 35 3.35 11.87 2.90
N ALA A 36 4.09 11.03 3.64
CA ALA A 36 4.32 11.20 5.07
C ALA A 36 4.95 12.56 5.42
N ARG A 37 5.92 13.02 4.63
CA ARG A 37 6.58 14.33 4.90
C ARG A 37 5.61 15.52 4.86
N ASP A 38 4.63 15.46 3.97
CA ASP A 38 3.63 16.52 3.80
C ASP A 38 2.48 16.37 4.80
N LEU A 39 1.89 15.17 4.89
CA LEU A 39 0.78 14.90 5.80
C LEU A 39 1.16 15.01 7.28
N GLY A 40 2.44 14.76 7.60
CA GLY A 40 2.96 14.84 8.97
C GLY A 40 3.11 16.25 9.53
N GLN A 41 2.80 17.28 8.73
CA GLN A 41 2.70 18.65 9.23
C GLN A 41 1.55 18.77 10.24
N ASP A 42 0.38 18.23 9.88
CA ASP A 42 -0.88 18.46 10.59
C ASP A 42 -1.54 17.18 11.13
N HIS A 43 -0.93 16.01 10.89
CA HIS A 43 -1.41 14.72 11.39
C HIS A 43 -0.28 13.92 12.04
N THR A 44 -0.61 13.21 13.11
CA THR A 44 0.25 12.13 13.61
C THR A 44 0.22 10.99 12.60
N LEU A 45 1.39 10.48 12.20
CA LEU A 45 1.53 9.43 11.20
C LEU A 45 2.02 8.13 11.79
N LEU A 46 1.47 7.03 11.29
CA LEU A 46 1.96 5.69 11.53
C LEU A 46 2.24 5.01 10.18
N GLN A 47 3.52 4.88 9.84
CA GLN A 47 3.95 4.14 8.66
C GLN A 47 4.24 2.69 9.07
N ILE A 48 3.59 1.72 8.47
CA ILE A 48 3.72 0.30 8.86
C ILE A 48 4.40 -0.52 7.77
N ASP A 49 5.23 -1.49 8.17
CA ASP A 49 5.62 -2.59 7.30
C ASP A 49 4.53 -3.66 7.39
N LEU A 50 3.98 -4.10 6.26
CA LEU A 50 3.05 -5.25 6.28
C LEU A 50 3.79 -6.53 6.67
N ARG A 51 3.05 -7.54 7.17
CA ARG A 51 3.60 -8.88 7.38
C ARG A 51 4.39 -9.34 6.14
N ASN A 52 5.44 -10.12 6.37
CA ASN A 52 6.33 -10.59 5.31
C ASN A 52 7.09 -9.47 4.54
N HIS A 53 7.11 -8.24 5.04
CA HIS A 53 7.85 -7.10 4.47
C HIS A 53 8.62 -6.34 5.55
N GLY A 54 9.65 -5.61 5.10
CA GLY A 54 10.48 -4.74 5.94
C GLY A 54 11.03 -5.42 7.18
N LEU A 55 10.70 -4.88 8.36
CA LEU A 55 11.08 -5.46 9.65
C LEU A 55 9.90 -6.09 10.40
N SER A 56 8.73 -6.20 9.75
CA SER A 56 7.57 -6.87 10.34
C SER A 56 7.79 -8.38 10.44
N PRO A 57 7.10 -9.06 11.37
CA PRO A 57 7.22 -10.50 11.49
C PRO A 57 6.84 -11.22 10.20
N GLN A 58 7.46 -12.38 9.99
CA GLN A 58 7.14 -13.28 8.90
C GLN A 58 6.04 -14.27 9.31
N SER A 59 5.20 -14.65 8.36
CA SER A 59 4.13 -15.64 8.55
C SER A 59 3.94 -16.40 7.25
N SER A 60 3.62 -17.69 7.31
CA SER A 60 3.21 -18.45 6.12
C SER A 60 1.84 -18.01 5.58
N GLU A 61 1.02 -17.37 6.41
CA GLU A 61 -0.30 -16.88 6.03
C GLU A 61 -0.21 -15.47 5.45
N MET A 62 -0.71 -15.29 4.23
CA MET A 62 -0.78 -13.99 3.56
C MET A 62 -2.10 -13.85 2.79
N ASN A 63 -3.14 -13.41 3.49
CA ASN A 63 -4.45 -13.08 2.92
C ASN A 63 -4.95 -11.75 3.50
N TYR A 64 -5.94 -11.14 2.85
CA TYR A 64 -6.41 -9.81 3.22
C TYR A 64 -7.06 -9.72 4.61
N PRO A 65 -7.89 -10.70 5.03
CA PRO A 65 -8.41 -10.70 6.39
C PRO A 65 -7.31 -10.68 7.46
N ALA A 66 -6.29 -11.54 7.31
CA ALA A 66 -5.20 -11.62 8.27
C ALA A 66 -4.35 -10.34 8.29
N MET A 67 -4.07 -9.75 7.12
CA MET A 67 -3.35 -8.47 7.05
C MET A 67 -4.15 -7.31 7.63
N ALA A 68 -5.47 -7.27 7.46
CA ALA A 68 -6.32 -6.26 8.08
C ALA A 68 -6.37 -6.41 9.61
N GLN A 69 -6.40 -7.64 10.12
CA GLN A 69 -6.31 -7.91 11.56
C GLN A 69 -4.98 -7.43 12.16
N ASP A 70 -3.87 -7.57 11.42
CA ASP A 70 -2.58 -6.99 11.86
C ASP A 70 -2.64 -5.47 11.99
N VAL A 71 -3.35 -4.79 11.09
CA VAL A 71 -3.54 -3.34 11.18
C VAL A 71 -4.33 -3.00 12.44
N VAL A 72 -5.42 -3.73 12.74
CA VAL A 72 -6.21 -3.53 13.98
C VAL A 72 -5.33 -3.68 15.22
N GLU A 73 -4.58 -4.78 15.32
CA GLU A 73 -3.68 -5.01 16.47
C GLU A 73 -2.58 -3.95 16.58
N THR A 74 -2.11 -3.42 15.44
CA THR A 74 -1.13 -2.34 15.43
C THR A 74 -1.76 -1.02 15.86
N LEU A 75 -3.01 -0.72 15.50
CA LEU A 75 -3.71 0.46 15.99
C LEU A 75 -3.90 0.42 17.52
N ASP A 76 -4.22 -0.75 18.06
CA ASP A 76 -4.37 -0.96 19.51
C ASP A 76 -3.06 -0.71 20.25
N GLU A 77 -1.91 -1.07 19.67
CA GLU A 77 -0.60 -0.82 20.27
C GLU A 77 -0.25 0.67 20.41
N TYR A 78 -0.74 1.50 19.50
CA TYR A 78 -0.49 2.93 19.47
C TYR A 78 -1.65 3.76 20.05
N ASP A 79 -2.61 3.11 20.71
CA ASP A 79 -3.81 3.72 21.30
C ASP A 79 -4.63 4.54 20.27
N PHE A 80 -4.65 4.11 19.02
CA PHE A 80 -5.42 4.77 17.96
C PHE A 80 -6.82 4.15 17.86
N GLU A 81 -7.80 4.77 18.52
CA GLU A 81 -9.20 4.33 18.42
C GLU A 81 -9.72 4.38 16.98
N LYS A 82 -9.35 5.43 16.23
CA LYS A 82 -9.79 5.65 14.84
C LYS A 82 -8.69 6.37 14.05
N ALA A 83 -8.49 6.00 12.79
CA ALA A 83 -7.46 6.61 11.93
C ALA A 83 -7.92 6.79 10.47
N ILE A 84 -7.33 7.75 9.78
CA ILE A 84 -7.39 7.87 8.33
C ILE A 84 -6.46 6.80 7.74
N ILE A 85 -6.98 5.94 6.86
CA ILE A 85 -6.23 4.84 6.27
C ILE A 85 -5.89 5.16 4.82
N ILE A 86 -4.59 5.16 4.50
CA ILE A 86 -4.09 5.42 3.15
C ILE A 86 -3.25 4.23 2.70
N GLY A 87 -3.75 3.49 1.70
CA GLY A 87 -3.10 2.29 1.19
C GLY A 87 -2.76 2.38 -0.29
N HIS A 88 -1.56 1.93 -0.67
CA HIS A 88 -1.17 1.74 -2.08
C HIS A 88 -1.23 0.28 -2.48
N SER A 89 -1.81 -0.02 -3.64
CA SER A 89 -1.80 -1.36 -4.24
C SER A 89 -2.27 -2.44 -3.24
N MET A 90 -1.45 -3.45 -2.95
CA MET A 90 -1.71 -4.45 -1.89
C MET A 90 -2.13 -3.82 -0.55
N GLY A 91 -1.46 -2.76 -0.09
CA GLY A 91 -1.83 -2.03 1.12
C GLY A 91 -3.19 -1.34 1.04
N GLY A 92 -3.62 -0.94 -0.18
CA GLY A 92 -4.98 -0.49 -0.41
C GLY A 92 -6.01 -1.62 -0.34
N LYS A 93 -5.68 -2.84 -0.79
CA LYS A 93 -6.54 -4.01 -0.56
C LYS A 93 -6.63 -4.39 0.93
N VAL A 94 -5.54 -4.23 1.70
CA VAL A 94 -5.58 -4.36 3.17
C VAL A 94 -6.53 -3.32 3.76
N ALA A 95 -6.42 -2.06 3.34
CA ALA A 95 -7.29 -0.97 3.78
C ALA A 95 -8.78 -1.21 3.42
N MET A 96 -9.05 -1.79 2.25
CA MET A 96 -10.40 -2.21 1.86
C MET A 96 -10.90 -3.38 2.73
N ALA A 97 -10.08 -4.39 3.00
CA ALA A 97 -10.50 -5.51 3.85
C ALA A 97 -10.77 -5.08 5.31
N LEU A 98 -10.06 -4.06 5.79
CA LEU A 98 -10.30 -3.45 7.10
C LEU A 98 -11.74 -2.92 7.23
N THR A 99 -12.37 -2.46 6.15
CA THR A 99 -13.76 -1.98 6.19
C THR A 99 -14.76 -3.08 6.51
N ALA A 100 -14.42 -4.35 6.26
CA ALA A 100 -15.25 -5.50 6.58
C ALA A 100 -14.98 -6.05 7.99
N ILE A 101 -13.79 -5.81 8.52
CA ILE A 101 -13.32 -6.40 9.78
C ILE A 101 -13.52 -5.46 10.97
N ALA A 102 -13.14 -4.20 10.82
CA ALA A 102 -13.16 -3.21 11.89
C ALA A 102 -13.54 -1.83 11.33
N PRO A 103 -14.75 -1.69 10.73
CA PRO A 103 -15.20 -0.46 10.09
C PRO A 103 -15.14 0.77 11.01
N GLU A 104 -15.38 0.58 12.31
CA GLU A 104 -15.35 1.62 13.34
C GLU A 104 -13.97 2.25 13.56
N ARG A 105 -12.89 1.57 13.12
CA ARG A 105 -11.50 2.03 13.25
C ARG A 105 -11.08 2.98 12.12
N ILE A 106 -11.91 3.15 11.10
CA ILE A 106 -11.59 3.92 9.89
C ILE A 106 -12.31 5.27 9.92
N ASP A 107 -11.53 6.35 9.93
CA ASP A 107 -12.06 7.71 9.80
C ASP A 107 -12.32 8.09 8.35
N LYS A 108 -11.29 7.95 7.50
CA LYS A 108 -11.36 8.18 6.06
C LYS A 108 -10.51 7.16 5.34
N LEU A 109 -10.92 6.81 4.12
CA LEU A 109 -10.27 5.77 3.32
C LEU A 109 -9.74 6.34 2.01
N VAL A 110 -8.42 6.20 1.79
CA VAL A 110 -7.75 6.58 0.54
C VAL A 110 -7.02 5.36 -0.04
N LEU A 111 -7.29 5.09 -1.31
CA LEU A 111 -6.83 3.91 -2.02
C LEU A 111 -6.08 4.35 -3.28
N ILE A 112 -4.79 4.07 -3.32
CA ILE A 112 -3.90 4.51 -4.41
C ILE A 112 -3.70 3.34 -5.36
N ASP A 113 -4.24 3.52 -6.56
CA ASP A 113 -4.09 2.71 -7.76
C ASP A 113 -4.40 1.21 -7.57
N ILE A 114 -5.57 0.93 -6.97
CA ILE A 114 -6.03 -0.42 -6.72
C ILE A 114 -7.56 -0.50 -6.76
N ALA A 115 -8.10 -1.61 -7.27
CA ALA A 115 -9.50 -1.99 -7.21
C ALA A 115 -9.72 -3.25 -6.35
N PRO A 116 -10.90 -3.42 -5.72
CA PRO A 116 -11.27 -4.60 -4.93
C PRO A 116 -11.73 -5.73 -5.87
N VAL A 117 -10.81 -6.23 -6.68
CA VAL A 117 -11.05 -7.30 -7.67
C VAL A 117 -9.94 -8.34 -7.62
N ASP A 118 -10.29 -9.57 -7.98
CA ASP A 118 -9.30 -10.59 -8.33
C ASP A 118 -8.82 -10.28 -9.75
N TYR A 119 -7.53 -9.97 -9.90
CA TYR A 119 -6.98 -9.60 -11.20
C TYR A 119 -6.78 -10.80 -12.13
N GLN A 120 -6.78 -12.05 -11.61
CA GLN A 120 -6.61 -13.30 -12.37
C GLN A 120 -5.44 -13.29 -13.36
N VAL A 121 -4.37 -12.55 -13.04
CA VAL A 121 -3.16 -12.45 -13.86
C VAL A 121 -1.92 -12.43 -13.01
N ARG A 122 -0.85 -13.06 -13.51
CA ARG A 122 0.48 -12.98 -12.95
C ARG A 122 1.24 -11.82 -13.57
N ARG A 123 1.45 -10.75 -12.79
CA ARG A 123 2.11 -9.50 -13.21
C ARG A 123 3.56 -9.38 -12.75
N HIS A 124 4.03 -10.30 -11.91
CA HIS A 124 5.30 -10.14 -11.18
C HIS A 124 6.28 -11.30 -11.39
N ASP A 125 6.06 -12.17 -12.38
CA ASP A 125 6.94 -13.34 -12.58
C ASP A 125 8.36 -12.92 -12.95
N GLU A 126 8.54 -11.95 -13.87
CA GLU A 126 9.87 -11.40 -14.19
C GLU A 126 10.53 -10.70 -12.98
N ILE A 127 9.73 -10.05 -12.14
CA ILE A 127 10.21 -9.44 -10.89
C ILE A 127 10.72 -10.51 -9.92
N PHE A 128 9.98 -11.61 -9.74
CA PHE A 128 10.44 -12.75 -8.94
C PHE A 128 11.71 -13.38 -9.53
N THR A 129 11.79 -13.52 -10.85
CA THR A 129 13.02 -14.00 -11.52
C THR A 129 14.20 -13.10 -11.20
N ALA A 130 14.05 -11.77 -11.32
CA ALA A 130 15.09 -10.81 -11.00
C ALA A 130 15.52 -10.86 -9.52
N ILE A 131 14.55 -10.94 -8.60
CA ILE A 131 14.78 -11.05 -7.14
C ILE A 131 15.59 -12.32 -6.83
N ASN A 132 15.20 -13.46 -7.40
CA ASN A 132 15.89 -14.73 -7.21
C ASN A 132 17.29 -14.73 -7.83
N ALA A 133 17.48 -14.09 -8.98
CA ALA A 133 18.79 -13.94 -9.62
C ALA A 133 19.76 -13.12 -8.74
N VAL A 134 19.28 -12.04 -8.11
CA VAL A 134 20.07 -11.26 -7.15
C VAL A 134 20.51 -12.13 -5.97
N SER A 135 19.60 -12.91 -5.39
CA SER A 135 19.92 -13.82 -4.28
C SER A 135 20.94 -14.89 -4.69
N ALA A 136 20.77 -15.49 -5.88
CA ALA A 136 21.69 -16.51 -6.41
C ALA A 136 23.09 -15.95 -6.73
N ALA A 137 23.18 -14.67 -7.11
CA ALA A 137 24.45 -14.00 -7.36
C ALA A 137 25.22 -13.64 -6.07
N CYS A 138 24.61 -13.81 -4.89
CA CYS A 138 25.21 -13.51 -3.58
C CYS A 138 25.81 -12.09 -3.47
N VAL A 139 25.27 -11.13 -4.23
CA VAL A 139 25.73 -9.74 -4.22
C VAL A 139 25.39 -9.06 -2.90
N LYS A 140 26.18 -8.06 -2.48
CA LYS A 140 26.02 -7.42 -1.16
C LYS A 140 25.54 -5.98 -1.22
N THR A 141 25.71 -5.32 -2.36
CA THR A 141 25.36 -3.91 -2.52
C THR A 141 24.17 -3.73 -3.46
N ARG A 142 23.38 -2.66 -3.25
CA ARG A 142 22.29 -2.28 -4.14
C ARG A 142 22.78 -2.02 -5.58
N GLN A 143 23.99 -1.51 -5.75
CA GLN A 143 24.56 -1.25 -7.08
C GLN A 143 24.80 -2.55 -7.86
N GLN A 144 25.34 -3.58 -7.19
CA GLN A 144 25.52 -4.89 -7.79
C GLN A 144 24.17 -5.56 -8.08
N ALA A 145 23.24 -5.52 -7.12
CA ALA A 145 21.89 -6.05 -7.31
C ALA A 145 21.16 -5.36 -8.48
N ALA A 146 21.25 -4.03 -8.60
CA ALA A 146 20.71 -3.28 -9.74
C ALA A 146 21.27 -3.78 -11.09
N THR A 147 22.56 -4.11 -11.13
CA THR A 147 23.20 -4.61 -12.35
C THR A 147 22.59 -5.93 -12.77
N VAL A 148 22.39 -6.86 -11.83
CA VAL A 148 21.72 -8.15 -12.08
C VAL A 148 20.26 -7.94 -12.51
N MET A 149 19.52 -7.07 -11.82
CA MET A 149 18.09 -6.85 -12.11
C MET A 149 17.84 -6.27 -13.50
N ARG A 150 18.76 -5.45 -14.03
CA ARG A 150 18.65 -4.90 -15.40
C ARG A 150 18.75 -5.95 -16.51
N GLU A 151 19.17 -7.18 -16.18
CA GLU A 151 19.13 -8.29 -17.14
C GLU A 151 17.72 -8.85 -17.33
N TYR A 152 16.79 -8.51 -16.43
CA TYR A 152 15.43 -9.04 -16.39
C TYR A 152 14.34 -7.97 -16.48
N LEU A 153 14.65 -6.73 -16.09
CA LEU A 153 13.67 -5.65 -15.98
C LEU A 153 14.18 -4.40 -16.71
N ASP A 154 13.33 -3.81 -17.56
CA ASP A 154 13.65 -2.58 -18.30
C ASP A 154 13.29 -1.31 -17.50
N GLU A 155 12.35 -1.41 -16.57
CA GLU A 155 11.84 -0.26 -15.81
C GLU A 155 12.76 0.09 -14.63
N GLU A 156 13.68 1.04 -14.82
CA GLU A 156 14.61 1.48 -13.78
C GLU A 156 13.91 1.93 -12.48
N GLY A 157 12.72 2.55 -12.60
CA GLY A 157 11.92 2.94 -11.44
C GLY A 157 11.50 1.74 -10.57
N VAL A 158 11.15 0.62 -11.19
CA VAL A 158 10.80 -0.64 -10.52
C VAL A 158 12.01 -1.24 -9.82
N ILE A 159 13.16 -1.26 -10.51
CA ILE A 159 14.42 -1.74 -9.93
C ILE A 159 14.77 -0.93 -8.68
N GLN A 160 14.78 0.40 -8.78
CA GLN A 160 15.10 1.27 -7.65
C GLN A 160 14.07 1.14 -6.51
N PHE A 161 12.80 0.91 -6.82
CA PHE A 161 11.77 0.61 -5.83
C PHE A 161 12.08 -0.67 -5.05
N LEU A 162 12.32 -1.78 -5.75
CA LEU A 162 12.60 -3.08 -5.13
C LEU A 162 13.86 -3.02 -4.25
N LEU A 163 14.92 -2.36 -4.74
CA LEU A 163 16.19 -2.22 -4.04
C LEU A 163 16.11 -1.44 -2.73
N LYS A 164 15.03 -0.67 -2.48
CA LYS A 164 14.80 -0.09 -1.14
C LYS A 164 14.70 -1.16 -0.06
N SER A 165 14.19 -2.33 -0.42
CA SER A 165 14.07 -3.50 0.43
C SER A 165 15.26 -4.45 0.33
N PHE A 166 16.37 -4.06 -0.32
CA PHE A 166 17.62 -4.83 -0.34
C PHE A 166 18.65 -4.17 0.58
N ALA A 167 19.15 -4.90 1.57
CA ALA A 167 20.22 -4.45 2.45
C ALA A 167 21.05 -5.63 2.96
N ASP A 168 22.37 -5.42 3.09
CA ASP A 168 23.34 -6.40 3.57
C ASP A 168 23.36 -7.74 2.80
N GLY A 169 22.99 -7.68 1.52
CA GLY A 169 22.90 -8.85 0.64
C GLY A 169 21.60 -9.64 0.75
N GLU A 170 20.61 -9.14 1.49
CA GLU A 170 19.36 -9.84 1.75
C GLU A 170 18.15 -8.98 1.36
N TRP A 171 17.08 -9.65 0.91
CA TRP A 171 15.77 -9.03 0.73
C TRP A 171 15.04 -8.92 2.07
N LYS A 172 14.46 -7.76 2.35
CA LYS A 172 13.65 -7.49 3.56
C LYS A 172 12.21 -8.00 3.46
N PHE A 173 11.83 -8.56 2.32
CA PHE A 173 10.54 -9.23 2.16
C PHE A 173 10.74 -10.75 2.02
N ASN A 174 9.76 -11.51 2.49
CA ASN A 174 9.81 -12.97 2.53
C ASN A 174 9.49 -13.57 1.16
N VAL A 175 10.51 -13.65 0.29
CA VAL A 175 10.36 -14.09 -1.12
C VAL A 175 9.60 -15.44 -1.25
N PRO A 176 9.95 -16.51 -0.48
CA PRO A 176 9.23 -17.78 -0.58
C PRO A 176 7.72 -17.66 -0.31
N VAL A 177 7.34 -16.95 0.76
CA VAL A 177 5.91 -16.79 1.10
C VAL A 177 5.20 -15.90 0.09
N LEU A 178 5.82 -14.80 -0.34
CA LEU A 178 5.22 -13.92 -1.35
C LEU A 178 4.98 -14.66 -2.67
N TRP A 179 5.86 -15.60 -3.02
CA TRP A 179 5.67 -16.48 -4.17
C TRP A 179 4.52 -17.47 -3.94
N GLU A 180 4.54 -18.21 -2.83
CA GLU A 180 3.55 -19.24 -2.51
C GLU A 180 2.14 -18.66 -2.37
N GLN A 181 2.03 -17.47 -1.78
CA GLN A 181 0.76 -16.80 -1.50
C GLN A 181 0.38 -15.77 -2.58
N TYR A 182 1.07 -15.76 -3.71
CA TYR A 182 0.89 -14.73 -4.73
C TYR A 182 -0.55 -14.62 -5.23
N GLU A 183 -1.23 -15.76 -5.41
CA GLU A 183 -2.63 -15.79 -5.85
C GLU A 183 -3.56 -15.11 -4.83
N ASN A 184 -3.26 -15.21 -3.53
CA ASN A 184 -4.02 -14.48 -2.49
C ASN A 184 -3.74 -12.97 -2.55
N ILE A 185 -2.53 -12.57 -2.96
CA ILE A 185 -2.13 -11.16 -3.09
C ILE A 185 -2.78 -10.53 -4.33
N VAL A 186 -2.71 -11.16 -5.51
CA VAL A 186 -3.36 -10.60 -6.70
C VAL A 186 -4.88 -10.83 -6.70
N GLY A 187 -5.33 -11.85 -5.98
CA GLY A 187 -6.74 -12.21 -5.78
C GLY A 187 -7.50 -11.26 -4.88
N TRP A 188 -8.79 -11.53 -4.71
CA TRP A 188 -9.68 -10.76 -3.83
C TRP A 188 -10.92 -11.57 -3.48
N GLU A 189 -11.37 -11.43 -2.24
CA GLU A 189 -12.68 -11.91 -1.79
C GLU A 189 -13.60 -10.70 -1.65
N ASN A 190 -14.81 -10.79 -2.22
CA ASN A 190 -15.76 -9.69 -2.14
C ASN A 190 -16.15 -9.41 -0.69
N ILE A 191 -16.16 -8.13 -0.33
CA ILE A 191 -16.55 -7.67 1.00
C ILE A 191 -17.96 -7.04 0.99
N PRO A 192 -18.62 -6.89 2.16
CA PRO A 192 -19.81 -6.09 2.29
C PRO A 192 -19.59 -4.64 1.84
N ALA A 193 -20.66 -3.97 1.42
CA ALA A 193 -20.59 -2.59 0.97
C ALA A 193 -20.17 -1.63 2.10
N TRP A 194 -19.13 -0.84 1.85
CA TRP A 194 -18.73 0.30 2.65
C TRP A 194 -19.54 1.53 2.22
N ASN A 195 -20.54 1.87 3.02
CA ASN A 195 -21.49 2.95 2.72
C ASN A 195 -21.00 4.34 3.16
N GLU A 196 -19.69 4.53 3.32
CA GLU A 196 -19.08 5.82 3.61
C GLU A 196 -18.20 6.28 2.43
N PRO A 197 -17.90 7.58 2.31
CA PRO A 197 -17.02 8.09 1.25
C PRO A 197 -15.64 7.42 1.28
N SER A 198 -15.11 7.12 0.09
CA SER A 198 -13.74 6.62 -0.10
C SER A 198 -13.11 7.29 -1.32
N LEU A 199 -11.82 7.63 -1.25
CA LEU A 199 -11.09 8.23 -2.36
C LEU A 199 -10.23 7.18 -3.06
N PHE A 200 -10.48 6.96 -4.35
CA PHE A 200 -9.65 6.15 -5.23
C PHE A 200 -8.79 7.05 -6.11
N ILE A 201 -7.47 7.00 -5.94
CA ILE A 201 -6.51 7.77 -6.74
C ILE A 201 -5.90 6.83 -7.77
N ARG A 202 -6.26 7.00 -9.04
CA ARG A 202 -5.83 6.13 -10.15
C ARG A 202 -4.70 6.77 -10.95
N GLY A 203 -3.68 5.99 -11.32
CA GLY A 203 -2.73 6.37 -12.37
C GLY A 203 -3.38 6.32 -13.74
N GLY A 204 -3.37 7.42 -14.50
CA GLY A 204 -4.04 7.50 -15.80
C GLY A 204 -3.52 6.48 -16.82
N ALA A 205 -2.24 6.12 -16.73
CA ALA A 205 -1.58 5.11 -17.56
C ALA A 205 -1.56 3.71 -16.91
N SER A 206 -2.17 3.55 -15.73
CA SER A 206 -2.20 2.27 -15.00
C SER A 206 -3.42 1.41 -15.36
N PRO A 207 -3.25 0.08 -15.49
CA PRO A 207 -4.35 -0.85 -15.72
C PRO A 207 -5.04 -1.36 -14.44
N TYR A 208 -4.59 -0.98 -13.25
CA TYR A 208 -5.10 -1.54 -11.98
C TYR A 208 -6.55 -1.14 -11.66
N VAL A 209 -6.94 0.08 -12.01
CA VAL A 209 -8.34 0.52 -11.90
C VAL A 209 -8.81 0.83 -13.31
N ASN A 210 -9.59 -0.03 -13.94
CA ASN A 210 -10.09 0.20 -15.30
C ASN A 210 -11.62 0.09 -15.33
N GLU A 211 -12.24 0.38 -16.47
CA GLU A 211 -13.71 0.35 -16.58
C GLU A 211 -14.29 -1.04 -16.31
N SER A 212 -13.59 -2.13 -16.65
CA SER A 212 -14.08 -3.49 -16.35
C SER A 212 -14.17 -3.79 -14.85
N HIS A 213 -13.39 -3.10 -14.01
CA HIS A 213 -13.46 -3.27 -12.55
C HIS A 213 -14.57 -2.43 -11.90
N ARG A 214 -15.17 -1.48 -12.64
CA ARG A 214 -16.07 -0.46 -12.07
C ARG A 214 -17.28 -1.04 -11.37
N SER A 215 -17.93 -2.05 -11.97
CA SER A 215 -19.13 -2.67 -11.37
C SER A 215 -18.82 -3.30 -10.01
N GLN A 216 -17.72 -4.05 -9.92
CA GLN A 216 -17.30 -4.73 -8.70
C GLN A 216 -16.77 -3.74 -7.65
N LEU A 217 -16.12 -2.66 -8.09
CA LEU A 217 -15.72 -1.56 -7.22
C LEU A 217 -16.94 -0.88 -6.60
N LEU A 218 -17.92 -0.47 -7.41
CA LEU A 218 -19.10 0.26 -6.91
C LEU A 218 -20.08 -0.62 -6.12
N SER A 219 -20.08 -1.94 -6.30
CA SER A 219 -20.87 -2.83 -5.44
C SER A 219 -20.32 -2.92 -4.01
N GLN A 220 -19.02 -2.70 -3.83
CA GLN A 220 -18.34 -2.74 -2.53
C GLN A 220 -18.10 -1.34 -1.94
N PHE A 221 -17.94 -0.33 -2.79
CA PHE A 221 -17.71 1.07 -2.41
C PHE A 221 -18.67 1.99 -3.18
N PRO A 222 -19.97 1.98 -2.85
CA PRO A 222 -20.99 2.74 -3.59
C PRO A 222 -20.77 4.27 -3.55
N GLN A 223 -20.07 4.78 -2.53
CA GLN A 223 -19.71 6.20 -2.41
C GLN A 223 -18.25 6.50 -2.84
N ALA A 224 -17.65 5.65 -3.67
CA ALA A 224 -16.30 5.86 -4.19
C ALA A 224 -16.20 7.15 -5.00
N ARG A 225 -15.20 7.97 -4.68
CA ARG A 225 -14.78 9.15 -5.44
C ARG A 225 -13.48 8.82 -6.16
N ALA A 226 -13.46 8.91 -7.48
CA ALA A 226 -12.26 8.68 -8.26
C ALA A 226 -11.53 9.98 -8.58
N HIS A 227 -10.20 9.98 -8.43
CA HIS A 227 -9.31 11.01 -8.93
C HIS A 227 -8.26 10.39 -9.85
N VAL A 228 -8.26 10.75 -11.13
CA VAL A 228 -7.30 10.23 -12.11
C VAL A 228 -6.12 11.18 -12.25
N VAL A 229 -4.92 10.68 -12.01
CA VAL A 229 -3.67 11.42 -12.18
C VAL A 229 -3.13 11.13 -13.57
N ALA A 230 -3.33 12.08 -14.50
CA ALA A 230 -2.93 11.93 -15.89
C ALA A 230 -1.42 11.68 -16.05
N GLY A 231 -1.07 10.73 -16.92
CA GLY A 231 0.33 10.40 -17.24
C GLY A 231 1.13 9.73 -16.12
N ALA A 232 0.48 9.29 -15.03
CA ALA A 232 1.11 8.48 -13.99
C ALA A 232 0.83 6.99 -14.19
N GLY A 233 1.85 6.16 -13.93
CA GLY A 233 1.78 4.70 -13.85
C GLY A 233 1.28 4.21 -12.49
N HIS A 234 1.72 3.01 -12.07
CA HIS A 234 1.24 2.35 -10.85
C HIS A 234 1.74 3.01 -9.55
N TRP A 235 2.94 3.57 -9.56
CA TRP A 235 3.52 4.29 -8.42
C TRP A 235 3.15 5.77 -8.47
N VAL A 236 1.84 6.05 -8.52
CA VAL A 236 1.27 7.41 -8.69
C VAL A 236 1.87 8.42 -7.71
N HIS A 237 2.06 8.00 -6.46
CA HIS A 237 2.63 8.82 -5.38
C HIS A 237 4.13 9.11 -5.56
N ALA A 238 4.87 8.24 -6.24
CA ALA A 238 6.28 8.49 -6.56
C ALA A 238 6.43 9.38 -7.80
N GLU A 239 5.58 9.21 -8.81
CA GLU A 239 5.67 9.92 -10.08
C GLU A 239 5.07 11.34 -10.02
N LYS A 240 3.95 11.51 -9.32
CA LYS A 240 3.18 12.75 -9.25
C LYS A 240 2.71 13.05 -7.81
N PRO A 241 3.63 13.14 -6.82
CA PRO A 241 3.28 13.30 -5.41
C PRO A 241 2.35 14.49 -5.16
N ASP A 242 2.59 15.64 -5.78
CA ASP A 242 1.78 16.85 -5.56
C ASP A 242 0.31 16.66 -6.00
N ALA A 243 0.07 15.90 -7.07
CA ALA A 243 -1.29 15.62 -7.54
C ALA A 243 -2.02 14.68 -6.57
N VAL A 244 -1.31 13.67 -6.08
CA VAL A 244 -1.82 12.75 -5.06
C VAL A 244 -2.15 13.50 -3.77
N LEU A 245 -1.22 14.31 -3.27
CA LEU A 245 -1.40 15.09 -2.04
C LEU A 245 -2.56 16.08 -2.12
N ARG A 246 -2.70 16.81 -3.24
CA ARG A 246 -3.86 17.70 -3.44
C ARG A 246 -5.20 16.95 -3.39
N ALA A 247 -5.26 15.74 -3.95
CA ALA A 247 -6.46 14.92 -3.90
C ALA A 247 -6.74 14.42 -2.47
N ILE A 248 -5.69 14.01 -1.75
CA ILE A 248 -5.79 13.57 -0.35
C ILE A 248 -6.29 14.72 0.53
N HIS A 249 -5.60 15.86 0.55
CA HIS A 249 -5.98 17.05 1.32
C HIS A 249 -7.43 17.45 1.07
N ARG A 250 -7.82 17.58 -0.20
CA ARG A 250 -9.21 17.90 -0.58
C ARG A 250 -10.23 16.92 0.01
N PHE A 251 -9.89 15.64 0.14
CA PHE A 251 -10.78 14.62 0.68
C PHE A 251 -10.78 14.59 2.22
N ILE A 252 -9.60 14.70 2.84
CA ILE A 252 -9.49 14.68 4.30
C ILE A 252 -10.00 15.97 4.95
N ASP A 253 -9.94 17.10 4.25
CA ASP A 253 -10.43 18.40 4.74
C ASP A 253 -11.95 18.58 4.57
N THR A 254 -12.63 17.74 3.78
CA THR A 254 -14.09 17.80 3.73
C THR A 254 -14.67 17.41 5.08
N THR A 255 -15.25 18.38 5.79
CA THR A 255 -16.09 18.11 6.96
C THR A 255 -17.25 17.24 6.53
N ALA A 256 -17.61 16.26 7.36
CA ALA A 256 -18.84 15.50 7.15
C ALA A 256 -19.98 16.50 6.99
N ALA A 257 -20.70 16.42 5.86
CA ALA A 257 -21.91 17.22 5.70
C ALA A 257 -22.88 16.76 6.78
N ASN A 258 -23.18 17.65 7.73
CA ASN A 258 -24.22 17.46 8.75
C ASN A 258 -25.56 17.10 8.12
#